data_AF-A0A5E6NGU6-F1
#
_entry.id   AF-A0A5E6NGU6-F1
#
_cell.length_a   1.000
_cell.length_b   1.000
_cell.length_c   1.000
_cell.angle_alpha   90.00
_cell.angle_beta   90.00
_cell.angle_gamma   90.00
#
_symmetry.space_group_name_H-M   'P 1'
#
loop_
_entity.id
_entity.type
_entity.pdbx_description
1 polymer ?
#
loop_
_entity_poly.entity_id
_entity_poly.type
_entity_poly.pdbx_seq_one_letter_code
_entity_poly.pdbx_strand_id
1 'polypeptide(L)'
;MILGIISTFVSSLNLMKTLIVLFTLFLSLQSQAKLAEGLYANLHTNQGDIVVQLAYKKAPLTVINFVGLAEGTKRSNIQTGKPFYNGLKFHRVIDNFMIQGGDPKGNGAGGPGYRFADEFSDLKHDKAGILSMANSGPDTNGSQFFITHNATPWLDGKHAVFGHVVKGMSVVNRIKKGDFIRKLTIIRVGDEAKKFQTDEVAFQVENKKYAIKKNEKFVKFVKSNYPNAKATDGGYFVQITQKGTGEKSSKGDMVNVKMSDGGKKQVKLMK
;
A
#
# COMPACT_ATOMS: atom_id res chain seq x y z
N MET A 1 -13.18 -16.14 72.53
CA MET A 1 -12.61 -14.88 72.00
C MET A 1 -11.61 -15.12 70.85
N ILE A 2 -10.68 -16.08 70.98
CA ILE A 2 -9.63 -16.35 69.97
C ILE A 2 -10.17 -16.87 68.62
N LEU A 3 -11.17 -17.79 68.63
CA LEU A 3 -11.77 -18.31 67.37
C LEU A 3 -12.48 -17.23 66.53
N GLY A 4 -13.09 -16.23 67.16
CA GLY A 4 -13.76 -15.14 66.45
C GLY A 4 -12.79 -14.22 65.71
N ILE A 5 -11.61 -13.99 66.28
CA ILE A 5 -10.55 -13.15 65.70
C ILE A 5 -9.89 -13.85 64.49
N ILE A 6 -9.72 -15.16 64.55
CA ILE A 6 -9.18 -15.95 63.43
C ILE A 6 -10.18 -15.98 62.26
N SER A 7 -11.47 -16.14 62.54
CA SER A 7 -12.53 -16.15 61.51
C SER A 7 -12.64 -14.81 60.77
N THR A 8 -12.56 -13.68 61.49
CA THR A 8 -12.60 -12.35 60.87
C THR A 8 -11.35 -12.06 60.05
N PHE A 9 -10.18 -12.55 60.48
CA PHE A 9 -8.92 -12.42 59.75
C PHE A 9 -8.87 -13.26 58.46
N VAL A 10 -9.40 -14.48 58.46
CA VAL A 10 -9.48 -15.31 57.24
C VAL A 10 -10.49 -14.73 56.25
N SER A 11 -11.62 -14.20 56.73
CA SER A 11 -12.62 -13.52 55.91
C SER A 11 -12.06 -12.27 55.23
N SER A 12 -11.32 -11.43 55.96
CA SER A 12 -10.69 -10.23 55.40
C SER A 12 -9.60 -10.57 54.36
N LEU A 13 -8.85 -11.65 54.57
CA LEU A 13 -7.85 -12.13 53.61
C LEU A 13 -8.49 -12.63 52.30
N ASN A 14 -9.62 -13.34 52.38
CA ASN A 14 -10.35 -13.81 51.20
C ASN A 14 -11.02 -12.64 50.45
N LEU A 15 -11.55 -11.65 51.17
CA LEU A 15 -12.08 -10.42 50.57
C LEU A 15 -10.98 -9.65 49.83
N MET A 16 -9.79 -9.53 50.42
CA MET A 16 -8.64 -8.86 49.82
C MET A 16 -8.14 -9.59 48.56
N LYS A 17 -8.08 -10.93 48.57
CA LYS A 17 -7.74 -11.72 47.37
C LYS A 17 -8.76 -11.52 46.26
N THR A 18 -10.05 -11.48 46.59
CA THR A 18 -11.13 -11.26 45.63
C THR A 18 -11.06 -9.85 45.02
N LEU A 19 -10.77 -8.84 45.83
CA LEU A 19 -10.53 -7.46 45.39
C LEU A 19 -9.30 -7.34 44.48
N ILE A 20 -8.20 -8.03 44.79
CA ILE A 20 -7.01 -8.05 43.93
C ILE A 20 -7.31 -8.71 42.57
N VAL A 21 -8.05 -9.83 42.57
CA VAL A 21 -8.47 -10.49 41.32
C VAL A 21 -9.39 -9.58 40.50
N LEU A 22 -10.38 -8.93 41.12
CA LEU A 22 -11.27 -7.98 40.44
C LEU A 22 -10.50 -6.76 39.90
N PHE A 23 -9.55 -6.23 40.67
CA PHE A 23 -8.72 -5.10 40.27
C PHE A 23 -7.80 -5.46 39.10
N THR A 24 -7.17 -6.63 39.13
CA THR A 24 -6.35 -7.11 37.99
C THR A 24 -7.18 -7.39 36.74
N LEU A 25 -8.40 -7.91 36.89
CA LEU A 25 -9.33 -8.07 35.77
C LEU A 25 -9.75 -6.71 35.19
N PHE A 26 -10.01 -5.72 36.06
CA PHE A 26 -10.39 -4.36 35.66
C PHE A 26 -9.24 -3.61 34.97
N LEU A 27 -8.00 -3.74 35.45
CA LEU A 27 -6.81 -3.22 34.75
C LEU A 27 -6.58 -3.91 33.41
N SER A 28 -6.84 -5.22 33.31
CA SER A 28 -6.69 -5.95 32.04
C SER A 28 -7.69 -5.47 30.96
N LEU A 29 -8.89 -5.02 31.36
CA LEU A 29 -9.87 -4.42 30.45
C LEU A 29 -9.45 -3.03 29.95
N GLN A 30 -8.69 -2.26 30.75
CA GLN A 30 -8.22 -0.92 30.37
C GLN A 30 -6.98 -0.93 29.47
N SER A 31 -6.29 -2.07 29.33
CA SER A 31 -5.01 -2.16 28.60
C SER A 31 -5.12 -2.24 27.07
N GLN A 32 -6.30 -2.03 26.48
CA GLN A 32 -6.37 -1.83 25.02
C GLN A 32 -5.93 -0.41 24.69
N ALA A 33 -4.62 -0.23 24.44
CA ALA A 33 -4.06 1.02 23.95
C ALA A 33 -4.89 1.52 22.76
N LYS A 34 -5.56 2.65 22.96
CA LYS A 34 -6.36 3.32 21.92
C LYS A 34 -5.42 3.73 20.79
N LEU A 35 -5.78 3.40 19.55
CA LEU A 35 -5.02 3.81 18.37
C LEU A 35 -4.90 5.35 18.34
N ALA A 36 -3.71 5.86 17.98
CA ALA A 36 -3.51 7.29 17.74
C ALA A 36 -4.35 7.77 16.56
N GLU A 37 -4.50 9.08 16.39
CA GLU A 37 -5.19 9.63 15.21
C GLU A 37 -4.53 9.14 13.91
N GLY A 38 -5.36 8.77 12.94
CA GLY A 38 -4.89 8.18 11.70
C GLY A 38 -5.92 7.27 11.03
N LEU A 39 -5.50 6.76 9.88
CA LEU A 39 -6.26 5.80 9.09
C LEU A 39 -5.57 4.44 9.18
N TYR A 40 -6.32 3.40 9.49
CA TYR A 40 -5.80 2.06 9.68
C TYR A 40 -6.62 1.03 8.92
N ALA A 41 -6.02 -0.11 8.63
CA ALA A 41 -6.72 -1.31 8.19
C ALA A 41 -6.42 -2.47 9.14
N ASN A 42 -7.45 -3.17 9.59
CA ASN A 42 -7.33 -4.44 10.29
C ASN A 42 -7.64 -5.58 9.32
N LEU A 43 -6.62 -6.37 9.00
CA LEU A 43 -6.74 -7.60 8.25
C LEU A 43 -7.02 -8.72 9.24
N HIS A 44 -8.28 -9.14 9.32
CA HIS A 44 -8.68 -10.33 10.08
C HIS A 44 -8.31 -11.56 9.27
N THR A 45 -7.18 -12.19 9.59
CA THR A 45 -6.72 -13.39 8.88
C THR A 45 -7.12 -14.67 9.62
N ASN A 46 -6.92 -15.83 8.99
CA ASN A 46 -7.04 -17.11 9.70
C ASN A 46 -5.91 -17.38 10.71
N GLN A 47 -4.84 -16.57 10.75
CA GLN A 47 -3.74 -16.66 11.72
C GLN A 47 -3.80 -15.61 12.84
N GLY A 48 -4.82 -14.73 12.80
CA GLY A 48 -5.01 -13.61 13.72
C GLY A 48 -5.13 -12.26 13.01
N ASP A 49 -5.20 -11.19 13.79
CA ASP A 49 -5.35 -9.83 13.28
C ASP A 49 -3.99 -9.17 12.97
N ILE A 50 -3.91 -8.51 11.82
CA ILE A 50 -2.81 -7.64 11.44
C ILE A 50 -3.37 -6.23 11.27
N VAL A 51 -2.93 -5.29 12.11
CA VAL A 51 -3.33 -3.88 12.01
C VAL A 51 -2.20 -3.09 11.39
N VAL A 52 -2.50 -2.41 10.28
CA VAL A 52 -1.59 -1.51 9.58
C VAL A 52 -2.07 -0.06 9.69
N GLN A 53 -1.14 0.86 9.93
CA GLN A 53 -1.39 2.29 9.77
C GLN A 53 -1.11 2.69 8.32
N LEU A 54 -2.05 3.40 7.70
CA LEU A 54 -2.00 3.83 6.32
C LEU A 54 -1.45 5.26 6.21
N ALA A 55 -0.50 5.47 5.31
CA ALA A 55 0.18 6.75 5.12
C ALA A 55 -0.61 7.69 4.18
N TYR A 56 -1.90 7.92 4.47
CA TYR A 56 -2.83 8.64 3.58
C TYR A 56 -2.43 10.08 3.21
N LYS A 57 -1.56 10.71 4.01
CA LYS A 57 -0.98 12.03 3.69
C LYS A 57 0.20 11.97 2.73
N LYS A 58 0.96 10.86 2.72
CA LYS A 58 2.19 10.69 1.93
C LYS A 58 1.95 9.90 0.64
N ALA A 59 0.98 8.99 0.64
CA ALA A 59 0.57 8.19 -0.50
C ALA A 59 -0.97 8.20 -0.67
N PRO A 60 -1.62 9.37 -0.83
CA PRO A 60 -3.07 9.48 -0.91
C PRO A 60 -3.70 8.66 -2.03
N LEU A 61 -3.11 8.64 -3.24
CA LEU A 61 -3.69 7.90 -4.37
C LEU A 61 -3.73 6.40 -4.07
N THR A 62 -2.63 5.88 -3.54
CA THR A 62 -2.47 4.47 -3.19
C THR A 62 -3.40 4.07 -2.04
N VAL A 63 -3.52 4.92 -1.03
CA VAL A 63 -4.39 4.67 0.12
C VAL A 63 -5.86 4.76 -0.26
N ILE A 64 -6.27 5.73 -1.09
CA ILE A 64 -7.63 5.81 -1.63
C ILE A 64 -7.99 4.52 -2.36
N ASN A 65 -7.11 4.03 -3.22
CA ASN A 65 -7.30 2.77 -3.93
C ASN A 65 -7.51 1.59 -2.96
N PHE A 66 -6.59 1.42 -2.01
CA PHE A 66 -6.64 0.30 -1.07
C PHE A 66 -7.90 0.34 -0.20
N VAL A 67 -8.22 1.50 0.37
CA VAL A 67 -9.39 1.67 1.25
C VAL A 67 -10.70 1.52 0.47
N GLY A 68 -10.79 2.13 -0.71
CA GLY A 68 -11.98 2.04 -1.55
C GLY A 68 -12.27 0.61 -2.02
N LEU A 69 -11.23 -0.17 -2.32
CA LEU A 69 -11.35 -1.60 -2.61
C LEU A 69 -11.78 -2.39 -1.36
N ALA A 70 -11.20 -2.10 -0.19
CA ALA A 70 -11.57 -2.75 1.06
C ALA A 70 -13.03 -2.53 1.45
N GLU A 71 -13.57 -1.33 1.21
CA GLU A 71 -14.95 -0.98 1.55
C GLU A 71 -15.95 -1.27 0.42
N GLY A 72 -15.47 -1.59 -0.78
CA GLY A 72 -16.32 -1.80 -1.96
C GLY A 72 -16.88 -0.50 -2.55
N THR A 73 -16.35 0.66 -2.16
CA THR A 73 -16.74 2.00 -2.66
C THR A 73 -15.99 2.39 -3.94
N LYS A 74 -14.94 1.65 -4.28
CA LYS A 74 -14.22 1.78 -5.55
C LYS A 74 -14.63 0.66 -6.53
N ARG A 75 -14.79 1.00 -7.81
CA ARG A 75 -15.09 0.00 -8.83
C ARG A 75 -13.92 -0.97 -8.99
N SER A 76 -14.23 -2.23 -9.23
CA SER A 76 -13.26 -3.28 -9.56
C SER A 76 -13.92 -4.30 -10.49
N ASN A 77 -13.18 -5.35 -10.84
CA ASN A 77 -13.68 -6.48 -11.62
C ASN A 77 -14.54 -7.48 -10.81
N ILE A 78 -14.85 -7.16 -9.54
CA ILE A 78 -15.91 -7.81 -8.79
C ILE A 78 -17.12 -6.87 -8.67
N GLN A 79 -18.25 -7.39 -8.19
CA GLN A 79 -19.47 -6.60 -8.02
C GLN A 79 -19.24 -5.36 -7.12
N THR A 80 -19.56 -4.16 -7.63
CA THR A 80 -19.54 -2.91 -6.88
C THR A 80 -20.39 -3.01 -5.61
N GLY A 81 -19.92 -2.41 -4.51
CA GLY A 81 -20.57 -2.51 -3.20
C GLY A 81 -20.18 -3.74 -2.38
N LYS A 82 -19.29 -4.61 -2.90
CA LYS A 82 -18.70 -5.72 -2.14
C LYS A 82 -17.23 -5.43 -1.79
N PRO A 83 -16.81 -5.68 -0.54
CA PRO A 83 -15.41 -5.63 -0.14
C PRO A 83 -14.51 -6.53 -1.00
N PHE A 84 -13.45 -5.96 -1.58
CA PHE A 84 -12.57 -6.66 -2.53
C PHE A 84 -11.67 -7.72 -1.89
N TYR A 85 -11.13 -7.44 -0.71
CA TYR A 85 -10.08 -8.27 -0.10
C TYR A 85 -10.61 -9.46 0.70
N ASN A 86 -11.91 -9.52 0.98
CA ASN A 86 -12.49 -10.58 1.80
C ASN A 86 -12.42 -11.91 1.05
N GLY A 87 -11.86 -12.93 1.72
CA GLY A 87 -11.61 -14.26 1.18
C GLY A 87 -10.32 -14.39 0.37
N LEU A 88 -9.59 -13.30 0.10
CA LEU A 88 -8.37 -13.37 -0.71
C LEU A 88 -7.22 -14.00 0.05
N LYS A 89 -6.41 -14.79 -0.68
CA LYS A 89 -5.27 -15.52 -0.14
C LYS A 89 -3.97 -14.71 -0.18
N PHE A 90 -3.09 -14.99 0.76
CA PHE A 90 -1.66 -14.73 0.63
C PHE A 90 -1.06 -15.79 -0.31
N HIS A 91 -1.03 -15.47 -1.59
CA HIS A 91 -0.68 -16.42 -2.65
C HIS A 91 0.84 -16.61 -2.80
N ARG A 92 1.63 -15.68 -2.29
CA ARG A 92 3.10 -15.75 -2.30
C ARG A 92 3.64 -15.32 -0.95
N VAL A 93 4.34 -16.22 -0.29
CA VAL A 93 5.00 -16.01 1.00
C VAL A 93 6.44 -16.48 0.84
N ILE A 94 7.39 -15.63 1.20
CA ILE A 94 8.82 -15.94 1.17
C ILE A 94 9.37 -15.63 2.56
N ASP A 95 9.83 -16.68 3.23
CA ASP A 95 10.40 -16.60 4.58
C ASP A 95 11.52 -15.57 4.63
N ASN A 96 11.54 -14.80 5.72
CA ASN A 96 12.48 -13.68 5.94
C ASN A 96 12.46 -12.56 4.88
N PHE A 97 11.47 -12.56 3.98
CA PHE A 97 11.30 -11.49 3.00
C PHE A 97 9.94 -10.80 3.13
N MET A 98 8.84 -11.44 2.75
CA MET A 98 7.51 -10.83 2.75
C MET A 98 6.36 -11.83 2.61
N ILE A 99 5.15 -11.36 2.95
CA ILE A 99 3.87 -11.99 2.61
C ILE A 99 3.13 -11.13 1.59
N GLN A 100 2.63 -11.71 0.51
CA GLN A 100 1.96 -11.01 -0.59
C GLN A 100 0.54 -11.53 -0.81
N GLY A 101 -0.42 -10.62 -0.90
CA GLY A 101 -1.85 -10.87 -1.05
C GLY A 101 -2.51 -9.90 -2.04
N GLY A 102 -3.84 -9.79 -1.97
CA GLY A 102 -4.62 -8.87 -2.80
C GLY A 102 -4.85 -9.31 -4.25
N ASP A 103 -4.64 -10.60 -4.55
CA ASP A 103 -4.93 -11.18 -5.86
C ASP A 103 -6.25 -11.98 -5.84
N PRO A 104 -7.29 -11.58 -6.61
CA PRO A 104 -8.54 -12.33 -6.71
C PRO A 104 -8.40 -13.71 -7.38
N LYS A 105 -7.36 -13.92 -8.19
CA LYS A 105 -7.08 -15.23 -8.80
C LYS A 105 -6.27 -16.16 -7.90
N GLY A 106 -5.58 -15.60 -6.90
CA GLY A 106 -4.70 -16.33 -5.99
C GLY A 106 -3.48 -16.97 -6.66
N ASN A 107 -3.10 -16.54 -7.86
CA ASN A 107 -1.99 -17.11 -8.65
C ASN A 107 -0.89 -16.09 -9.00
N GLY A 108 -1.00 -14.85 -8.53
CA GLY A 108 -0.09 -13.73 -8.75
C GLY A 108 -0.41 -12.86 -9.97
N ALA A 109 -1.34 -13.26 -10.85
CA ALA A 109 -1.60 -12.58 -12.11
C ALA A 109 -2.91 -11.79 -12.16
N GLY A 110 -3.74 -11.84 -11.11
CA GLY A 110 -4.97 -11.05 -11.05
C GLY A 110 -4.76 -9.64 -10.49
N GLY A 111 -5.86 -8.91 -10.42
CA GLY A 111 -5.92 -7.52 -9.98
C GLY A 111 -7.35 -7.00 -10.04
N PRO A 112 -7.58 -5.71 -9.82
CA PRO A 112 -8.92 -5.14 -9.71
C PRO A 112 -9.54 -4.76 -11.06
N GLY A 113 -8.90 -5.12 -12.18
CA GLY A 113 -9.36 -4.78 -13.54
C GLY A 113 -8.79 -3.48 -14.12
N TYR A 114 -7.91 -2.79 -13.39
CA TYR A 114 -7.22 -1.57 -13.84
C TYR A 114 -5.81 -1.50 -13.25
N ARG A 115 -5.05 -0.51 -13.72
CA ARG A 115 -3.71 -0.16 -13.21
C ARG A 115 -3.60 1.34 -12.94
N PHE A 116 -2.70 1.73 -12.04
CA PHE A 116 -2.38 3.13 -11.76
C PHE A 116 -0.90 3.35 -11.46
N ALA A 117 -0.50 4.62 -11.48
CA ALA A 117 0.89 5.05 -11.36
C ALA A 117 1.53 4.70 -10.01
N ASP A 118 2.87 4.58 -9.98
CA ASP A 118 3.61 4.47 -8.72
C ASP A 118 3.61 5.79 -7.96
N GLU A 119 3.41 5.73 -6.65
CA GLU A 119 3.39 6.90 -5.76
C GLU A 119 4.53 6.84 -4.75
N PHE A 120 5.71 7.30 -5.18
CA PHE A 120 6.89 7.35 -4.31
C PHE A 120 6.92 8.61 -3.45
N SER A 121 7.23 8.43 -2.16
CA SER A 121 7.42 9.48 -1.16
C SER A 121 8.79 9.32 -0.47
N ASP A 122 8.96 9.95 0.69
CA ASP A 122 10.12 9.76 1.58
C ASP A 122 10.05 8.45 2.38
N LEU A 123 8.97 7.67 2.26
CA LEU A 123 8.82 6.36 2.89
C LEU A 123 9.75 5.31 2.25
N LYS A 124 10.29 4.42 3.09
CA LYS A 124 11.31 3.43 2.74
C LYS A 124 10.97 2.06 3.31
N HIS A 125 11.60 1.04 2.76
CA HIS A 125 11.56 -0.33 3.27
C HIS A 125 12.67 -0.54 4.32
N ASP A 126 12.70 0.31 5.34
CA ASP A 126 13.78 0.43 6.33
C ASP A 126 13.62 -0.48 7.56
N LYS A 127 12.47 -1.14 7.70
CA LYS A 127 12.16 -2.02 8.83
C LYS A 127 11.20 -3.16 8.45
N ALA A 128 10.96 -4.05 9.41
CA ALA A 128 9.92 -5.06 9.33
C ALA A 128 8.51 -4.45 9.32
N GLY A 129 7.57 -5.13 8.67
CA GLY A 129 6.16 -4.76 8.67
C GLY A 129 5.81 -3.59 7.73
N ILE A 130 6.65 -3.28 6.74
CA ILE A 130 6.34 -2.24 5.75
C ILE A 130 5.30 -2.78 4.76
N LEU A 131 4.22 -2.00 4.55
CA LEU A 131 3.13 -2.31 3.63
C LEU A 131 3.33 -1.53 2.33
N SER A 132 3.41 -2.27 1.22
CA SER A 132 3.72 -1.71 -0.11
C SER A 132 2.93 -2.37 -1.22
N MET A 133 2.74 -1.65 -2.33
CA MET A 133 2.09 -2.20 -3.52
C MET A 133 3.00 -3.19 -4.26
N ALA A 134 2.45 -4.34 -4.64
CA ALA A 134 3.07 -5.19 -5.65
C ALA A 134 2.73 -4.66 -7.05
N ASN A 135 3.70 -4.72 -7.97
CA ASN A 135 3.54 -4.29 -9.36
C ASN A 135 4.31 -5.24 -10.30
N SER A 136 4.07 -5.10 -11.61
CA SER A 136 4.75 -5.85 -12.68
C SER A 136 5.69 -4.96 -13.50
N GLY A 137 6.22 -3.91 -12.87
CA GLY A 137 6.97 -2.84 -13.50
C GLY A 137 6.37 -1.45 -13.23
N PRO A 138 7.04 -0.39 -13.71
CA PRO A 138 6.62 0.99 -13.43
C PRO A 138 5.16 1.25 -13.81
N ASP A 139 4.45 1.94 -12.94
CA ASP A 139 3.06 2.40 -13.13
C ASP A 139 2.05 1.26 -13.37
N THR A 140 2.25 0.11 -12.74
CA THR A 140 1.35 -1.05 -12.86
C THR A 140 0.70 -1.48 -11.54
N ASN A 141 0.54 -0.55 -10.60
CA ASN A 141 -0.15 -0.83 -9.33
C ASN A 141 -1.61 -1.22 -9.56
N GLY A 142 -2.14 -2.10 -8.71
CA GLY A 142 -3.53 -2.56 -8.77
C GLY A 142 -4.08 -2.80 -7.37
N SER A 143 -4.39 -4.05 -7.04
CA SER A 143 -4.89 -4.46 -5.72
C SER A 143 -3.89 -5.27 -4.91
N GLN A 144 -2.86 -5.80 -5.56
CA GLN A 144 -1.89 -6.64 -4.88
C GLN A 144 -0.97 -5.81 -4.00
N PHE A 145 -0.71 -6.31 -2.79
CA PHE A 145 0.16 -5.69 -1.80
C PHE A 145 1.03 -6.74 -1.12
N PHE A 146 2.09 -6.30 -0.49
CA PHE A 146 2.90 -7.15 0.38
C PHE A 146 3.25 -6.45 1.70
N ILE A 147 3.54 -7.26 2.72
CA ILE A 147 4.04 -6.83 4.03
C ILE A 147 5.42 -7.47 4.25
N THR A 148 6.44 -6.67 4.55
CA THR A 148 7.81 -7.17 4.72
C THR A 148 8.00 -7.88 6.06
N HIS A 149 8.82 -8.93 6.09
CA HIS A 149 9.30 -9.54 7.34
C HIS A 149 10.46 -8.75 7.95
N ASN A 150 11.28 -8.12 7.11
CA ASN A 150 12.51 -7.42 7.48
C ASN A 150 12.67 -6.11 6.66
N ALA A 151 13.72 -5.34 6.94
CA ALA A 151 14.13 -4.25 6.06
C ALA A 151 14.52 -4.79 4.67
N THR A 152 14.05 -4.12 3.61
CA THR A 152 14.23 -4.54 2.21
C THR A 152 14.57 -3.35 1.29
N PRO A 153 15.65 -2.60 1.56
CA PRO A 153 15.94 -1.32 0.89
C PRO A 153 16.12 -1.42 -0.63
N TRP A 154 16.41 -2.61 -1.18
CA TRP A 154 16.49 -2.83 -2.63
C TRP A 154 15.14 -2.68 -3.37
N LEU A 155 14.03 -2.57 -2.63
CA LEU A 155 12.69 -2.29 -3.14
C LEU A 155 12.36 -0.79 -3.21
N ASP A 156 13.19 0.07 -2.61
CA ASP A 156 12.97 1.51 -2.60
C ASP A 156 12.98 2.10 -4.02
N GLY A 157 12.00 2.94 -4.32
CA GLY A 157 11.80 3.50 -5.66
C GLY A 157 11.30 2.49 -6.71
N LYS A 158 10.98 1.26 -6.31
CA LYS A 158 10.38 0.23 -7.17
C LYS A 158 8.96 -0.15 -6.74
N HIS A 159 8.69 -0.13 -5.44
CA HIS A 159 7.37 -0.42 -4.87
C HIS A 159 6.90 0.74 -3.99
N ALA A 160 5.66 1.20 -4.20
CA ALA A 160 5.10 2.31 -3.44
C ALA A 160 4.75 1.86 -2.02
N VAL A 161 5.44 2.43 -1.02
CA VAL A 161 5.14 2.24 0.41
C VAL A 161 3.93 3.08 0.77
N PHE A 162 2.91 2.47 1.37
CA PHE A 162 1.66 3.17 1.74
C PHE A 162 1.18 2.87 3.16
N GLY A 163 1.96 2.14 3.95
CA GLY A 163 1.66 1.93 5.37
C GLY A 163 2.70 1.06 6.08
N HIS A 164 2.41 0.73 7.34
CA HIS A 164 3.20 -0.22 8.10
C HIS A 164 2.38 -0.88 9.21
N VAL A 165 2.81 -2.06 9.66
CA VAL A 165 2.20 -2.82 10.74
C VAL A 165 2.42 -2.11 12.08
N VAL A 166 1.34 -1.90 12.82
CA VAL A 166 1.35 -1.36 14.20
C VAL A 166 0.93 -2.40 15.24
N LYS A 167 0.24 -3.47 14.82
CA LYS A 167 -0.09 -4.63 15.67
C LYS A 167 -0.13 -5.89 14.83
N GLY A 168 0.31 -7.01 15.40
CA GLY A 168 0.24 -8.31 14.74
C GLY A 168 1.45 -8.65 13.89
N MET A 169 2.64 -8.07 14.15
CA MET A 169 3.86 -8.49 13.44
C MET A 169 4.17 -9.98 13.65
N SER A 170 3.86 -10.54 14.82
CA SER A 170 3.96 -11.98 15.05
C SER A 170 2.96 -12.79 14.21
N VAL A 171 1.81 -12.21 13.84
CA VAL A 171 0.86 -12.84 12.92
C VAL A 171 1.43 -12.81 11.50
N VAL A 172 1.97 -11.67 11.05
CA VAL A 172 2.65 -11.54 9.76
C VAL A 172 3.67 -12.66 9.58
N ASN A 173 4.55 -12.86 10.57
CA ASN A 173 5.59 -13.89 10.53
C ASN A 173 5.06 -15.34 10.57
N ARG A 174 3.79 -15.55 10.96
CA ARG A 174 3.15 -16.88 10.96
C ARG A 174 2.36 -17.18 9.69
N ILE A 175 2.05 -16.17 8.89
CA ILE A 175 1.30 -16.35 7.64
C ILE A 175 2.08 -17.29 6.72
N LYS A 176 1.39 -18.29 6.19
CA LYS A 176 1.89 -19.24 5.20
C LYS A 176 1.16 -19.04 3.88
N LYS A 177 1.75 -19.53 2.80
CA LYS A 177 1.11 -19.54 1.48
C LYS A 177 -0.25 -20.25 1.57
N GLY A 178 -1.31 -19.58 1.10
CA GLY A 178 -2.68 -20.10 1.12
C GLY A 178 -3.52 -19.68 2.33
N ASP A 179 -2.91 -19.11 3.37
CA ASP A 179 -3.64 -18.37 4.40
C ASP A 179 -4.41 -17.21 3.76
N PHE A 180 -5.45 -16.73 4.42
CA PHE A 180 -6.41 -15.82 3.80
C PHE A 180 -6.96 -14.77 4.74
N ILE A 181 -7.42 -13.68 4.13
CA ILE A 181 -8.09 -12.57 4.80
C ILE A 181 -9.56 -12.96 4.95
N ARG A 182 -10.04 -13.21 6.16
CA ARG A 182 -11.47 -13.44 6.43
C ARG A 182 -12.26 -12.16 6.17
N LYS A 183 -11.74 -11.04 6.68
CA LYS A 183 -12.35 -9.71 6.54
C LYS A 183 -11.27 -8.64 6.62
N LEU A 184 -11.40 -7.57 5.84
CA LEU A 184 -10.61 -6.37 5.98
C LEU A 184 -11.50 -5.21 6.45
N THR A 185 -11.17 -4.62 7.60
CA THR A 185 -11.94 -3.51 8.19
C THR A 185 -11.09 -2.24 8.21
N ILE A 186 -11.68 -1.11 7.82
CA ILE A 186 -11.04 0.21 7.87
C ILE A 186 -11.41 0.91 9.18
N ILE A 187 -10.41 1.48 9.85
CA ILE A 187 -10.56 2.19 11.12
C ILE A 187 -10.10 3.63 10.92
N ARG A 188 -11.00 4.59 11.19
CA ARG A 188 -10.75 6.04 11.06
C ARG A 188 -10.74 6.67 12.45
N VAL A 189 -9.58 7.15 12.90
CA VAL A 189 -9.41 7.82 14.21
C VAL A 189 -9.03 9.28 13.98
N GLY A 190 -9.76 10.21 14.60
CA GLY A 190 -9.58 11.65 14.40
C GLY A 190 -10.35 12.20 13.19
N ASP A 191 -10.54 13.51 13.16
CA ASP A 191 -11.43 14.16 12.19
C ASP A 191 -10.88 14.17 10.76
N GLU A 192 -9.56 14.33 10.60
CA GLU A 192 -8.93 14.29 9.27
C GLU A 192 -9.11 12.91 8.61
N ALA A 193 -8.89 11.83 9.35
CA ALA A 193 -9.06 10.47 8.85
C ALA A 193 -10.52 10.16 8.52
N LYS A 194 -11.48 10.69 9.28
CA LYS A 194 -12.92 10.56 9.01
C LYS A 194 -13.36 11.31 7.75
N LYS A 195 -12.75 12.47 7.47
CA LYS A 195 -13.04 13.30 6.28
C LYS A 195 -12.34 12.82 5.01
N PHE A 196 -11.35 11.94 5.13
CA PHE A 196 -10.61 11.41 4.00
C PHE A 196 -11.49 10.51 3.13
N GLN A 197 -11.87 11.01 1.95
CA GLN A 197 -12.73 10.31 1.00
C GLN A 197 -11.94 9.28 0.20
N THR A 198 -12.53 8.09 0.02
CA THR A 198 -11.85 6.93 -0.57
C THR A 198 -12.68 6.20 -1.62
N ASP A 199 -13.70 6.86 -2.17
CA ASP A 199 -14.56 6.32 -3.22
C ASP A 199 -13.96 6.46 -4.63
N GLU A 200 -14.71 6.00 -5.63
CA GLU A 200 -14.33 6.10 -7.04
C GLU A 200 -14.05 7.55 -7.48
N VAL A 201 -14.84 8.53 -7.03
CA VAL A 201 -14.69 9.94 -7.43
C VAL A 201 -13.40 10.50 -6.84
N ALA A 202 -13.16 10.27 -5.54
CA ALA A 202 -11.93 10.67 -4.87
C ALA A 202 -10.69 10.09 -5.58
N PHE A 203 -10.75 8.82 -6.00
CA PHE A 203 -9.66 8.19 -6.75
C PHE A 203 -9.41 8.90 -8.09
N GLN A 204 -10.43 9.19 -8.88
CA GLN A 204 -10.25 9.86 -10.18
C GLN A 204 -9.68 11.27 -10.03
N VAL A 205 -10.14 12.02 -9.02
CA VAL A 205 -9.63 13.35 -8.70
C VAL A 205 -8.16 13.29 -8.32
N GLU A 206 -7.78 12.44 -7.35
CA GLU A 206 -6.39 12.35 -6.90
C GLU A 206 -5.48 11.77 -7.99
N ASN A 207 -5.95 10.81 -8.79
CA ASN A 207 -5.18 10.25 -9.91
C ASN A 207 -4.87 11.30 -10.97
N LYS A 208 -5.85 12.16 -11.33
CA LYS A 208 -5.64 13.27 -12.27
C LYS A 208 -4.63 14.28 -11.72
N LYS A 209 -4.77 14.66 -10.44
CA LYS A 209 -3.84 15.56 -9.75
C LYS A 209 -2.43 14.97 -9.70
N TYR A 210 -2.30 13.68 -9.41
CA TYR A 210 -1.02 12.98 -9.40
C TYR A 210 -0.37 12.97 -10.78
N ALA A 211 -1.14 12.67 -11.84
CA ALA A 211 -0.66 12.68 -13.22
C ALA A 211 -0.12 14.06 -13.64
N ILE A 212 -0.83 15.15 -13.28
CA ILE A 212 -0.38 16.52 -13.53
C ILE A 212 0.96 16.79 -12.83
N LYS A 213 1.06 16.50 -11.52
CA LYS A 213 2.28 16.72 -10.74
C LYS A 213 3.46 15.88 -11.27
N LYS A 214 3.21 14.64 -11.70
CA LYS A 214 4.23 13.78 -12.31
C LYS A 214 4.71 14.37 -13.64
N ASN A 215 3.80 14.85 -14.47
CA ASN A 215 4.14 15.51 -15.73
C ASN A 215 4.96 16.80 -15.50
N GLU A 216 4.57 17.64 -14.54
CA GLU A 216 5.33 18.85 -14.19
C GLU A 216 6.75 18.53 -13.74
N LYS A 217 6.93 17.51 -12.89
CA LYS A 217 8.25 17.02 -12.49
C LYS A 217 9.06 16.54 -13.68
N PHE A 218 8.46 15.78 -14.58
CA PHE A 218 9.11 15.29 -15.80
C PHE A 218 9.53 16.45 -16.71
N VAL A 219 8.65 17.41 -16.97
CA VAL A 219 8.96 18.61 -17.77
C VAL A 219 10.12 19.40 -17.14
N LYS A 220 10.12 19.58 -15.81
CA LYS A 220 11.21 20.24 -15.10
C LYS A 220 12.53 19.47 -15.25
N PHE A 221 12.50 18.14 -15.08
CA PHE A 221 13.66 17.28 -15.30
C PHE A 221 14.21 17.42 -16.73
N VAL A 222 13.34 17.37 -17.75
CA VAL A 222 13.77 17.51 -19.14
C VAL A 222 14.40 18.88 -19.38
N LYS A 223 13.77 19.98 -18.95
CA LYS A 223 14.30 21.33 -19.11
C LYS A 223 15.68 21.51 -18.45
N SER A 224 15.90 20.89 -17.29
CA SER A 224 17.17 20.98 -16.57
C SER A 224 18.29 20.12 -17.17
N ASN A 225 17.97 18.94 -17.70
CA ASN A 225 18.98 17.97 -18.16
C ASN A 225 19.19 17.98 -19.68
N TYR A 226 18.20 18.48 -20.44
CA TYR A 226 18.16 18.47 -21.90
C TYR A 226 17.62 19.82 -22.41
N PRO A 227 18.37 20.93 -22.24
CA PRO A 227 17.89 22.29 -22.54
C PRO A 227 17.52 22.50 -24.02
N ASN A 228 18.08 21.68 -24.92
CA ASN A 228 17.80 21.72 -26.36
C ASN A 228 16.65 20.79 -26.78
N ALA A 229 16.04 20.07 -25.85
CA ALA A 229 14.91 19.20 -26.14
C ALA A 229 13.63 20.03 -26.35
N LYS A 230 12.89 19.71 -27.41
CA LYS A 230 11.62 20.34 -27.75
C LYS A 230 10.46 19.40 -27.41
N ALA A 231 9.41 19.94 -26.81
CA ALA A 231 8.17 19.22 -26.60
C ALA A 231 7.52 18.89 -27.95
N THR A 232 6.84 17.74 -28.01
CA THR A 232 6.04 17.32 -29.15
C THR A 232 4.58 17.22 -28.76
N ASP A 233 3.67 17.28 -29.74
CA ASP A 233 2.24 17.07 -29.53
C ASP A 233 1.92 15.67 -28.98
N GLY A 234 2.84 14.71 -29.16
CA GLY A 234 2.74 13.35 -28.63
C GLY A 234 3.12 13.19 -27.16
N GLY A 235 3.44 14.28 -26.44
CA GLY A 235 3.74 14.25 -25.01
C GLY A 235 5.14 13.76 -24.65
N TYR A 236 6.04 13.64 -25.63
CA TYR A 236 7.45 13.35 -25.42
C TYR A 236 8.32 14.52 -25.86
N PHE A 237 9.58 14.54 -25.39
CA PHE A 237 10.57 15.56 -25.74
C PHE A 237 11.63 14.97 -26.66
N VAL A 238 12.03 15.74 -27.68
CA VAL A 238 13.03 15.32 -28.66
C VAL A 238 14.17 16.32 -28.70
N GLN A 239 15.41 15.83 -28.63
CA GLN A 239 16.61 16.60 -28.91
C GLN A 239 17.34 15.98 -30.09
N ILE A 240 17.66 16.79 -31.09
CA ILE A 240 18.53 16.38 -32.20
C ILE A 240 19.97 16.61 -31.76
N THR A 241 20.72 15.54 -31.53
CA THR A 241 22.12 15.60 -31.10
C THR A 241 23.10 15.68 -32.27
N GLN A 242 22.73 15.12 -33.42
CA GLN A 242 23.50 15.18 -34.65
C GLN A 242 22.53 15.20 -35.82
N LYS A 243 22.69 16.17 -36.73
CA LYS A 243 21.92 16.24 -37.96
C LYS A 243 22.62 15.37 -39.01
N GLY A 244 21.95 14.34 -39.51
CA GLY A 244 22.46 13.54 -40.63
C GLY A 244 22.45 14.32 -41.94
N THR A 245 23.39 13.99 -42.84
CA THR A 245 23.47 14.51 -44.21
C THR A 245 22.91 13.53 -45.25
N GLY A 246 22.44 12.35 -44.82
CA GLY A 246 21.84 11.34 -45.69
C GLY A 246 20.44 11.72 -46.17
N GLU A 247 19.87 10.86 -47.02
CA GLU A 247 18.51 11.02 -47.53
C GLU A 247 17.50 11.16 -46.37
N LYS A 248 16.50 12.04 -46.55
CA LYS A 248 15.44 12.21 -45.57
C LYS A 248 14.64 10.91 -45.49
N SER A 249 14.46 10.40 -44.28
CA SER A 249 13.57 9.28 -44.04
C SER A 249 12.13 9.64 -44.43
N SER A 250 11.44 8.68 -45.05
CA SER A 250 10.07 8.78 -45.49
C SER A 250 9.11 8.16 -44.48
N LYS A 251 7.83 8.54 -44.57
CA LYS A 251 6.76 7.89 -43.81
C LYS A 251 6.77 6.39 -44.09
N GLY A 252 6.84 5.59 -43.03
CA GLY A 252 6.91 4.13 -43.10
C GLY A 252 8.30 3.56 -42.82
N ASP A 253 9.34 4.38 -42.83
CA ASP A 253 10.71 3.92 -42.56
C ASP A 253 10.90 3.53 -41.10
N MET A 254 11.79 2.56 -40.87
CA MET A 254 12.21 2.17 -39.53
C MET A 254 13.43 3.00 -39.12
N VAL A 255 13.31 3.77 -38.04
CA VAL A 255 14.41 4.58 -37.49
C VAL A 255 14.83 4.09 -36.11
N ASN A 256 16.14 4.19 -35.82
CA ASN A 256 16.68 3.88 -34.51
C ASN A 256 16.60 5.12 -33.61
N VAL A 257 15.83 5.01 -32.53
CA VAL A 257 15.73 6.04 -31.49
C VAL A 257 16.55 5.59 -30.28
N LYS A 258 17.49 6.43 -29.85
CA LYS A 258 18.18 6.25 -28.58
C LYS A 258 17.30 6.85 -27.47
N MET A 259 16.91 6.02 -26.52
CA MET A 259 16.09 6.39 -25.38
C MET A 259 16.98 6.99 -24.27
N SER A 260 16.38 7.74 -23.35
CA SER A 260 17.10 8.40 -22.26
C SER A 260 17.72 7.44 -21.24
N ASP A 261 17.27 6.19 -21.19
CA ASP A 261 17.86 5.11 -20.40
C ASP A 261 19.07 4.44 -21.09
N GLY A 262 19.48 4.94 -22.26
CA GLY A 262 20.56 4.38 -23.06
C GLY A 262 20.13 3.25 -23.99
N GLY A 263 18.88 2.79 -23.90
CA GLY A 263 18.30 1.80 -24.81
C GLY A 263 18.21 2.30 -26.26
N LYS A 264 18.19 1.38 -27.21
CA LYS A 264 17.88 1.67 -28.61
C LYS A 264 16.57 0.98 -28.98
N LYS A 265 15.66 1.71 -29.62
CA LYS A 265 14.40 1.17 -30.11
C LYS A 265 14.24 1.49 -31.59
N GLN A 266 13.84 0.50 -32.38
CA GLN A 266 13.36 0.75 -33.73
C GLN A 266 11.92 1.24 -33.69
N VAL A 267 11.66 2.37 -34.34
CA VAL A 267 10.35 3.00 -34.41
C VAL A 267 10.02 3.24 -35.87
N LYS A 268 8.79 2.88 -36.27
CA LYS A 268 8.29 3.19 -37.61
C LYS A 268 7.89 4.68 -37.66
N LEU A 269 8.42 5.43 -38.62
CA LEU A 269 8.01 6.82 -38.85
C LEU A 269 6.57 6.86 -39.32
N MET A 270 5.70 7.40 -38.46
CA MET A 270 4.26 7.53 -38.73
C MET A 270 3.94 8.80 -39.51
N LYS A 271 4.84 9.78 -39.50
CA LYS A 271 4.78 11.07 -40.20
C LYS A 271 6.18 11.47 -40.64
#